data_AF-A0A6J4UQC0-F1
#
_entry.id   AF-A0A6J4UQC0-F1
#
_cell.length_a   1.000
_cell.length_b   1.000
_cell.length_c   1.000
_cell.angle_alpha   90.00
_cell.angle_beta   90.00
_cell.angle_gamma   90.00
#
_symmetry.space_group_name_H-M   'P 1'
#
loop_
_entity.id
_entity.type
_entity.pdbx_description
1 polymer ?
#
loop_
_entity_poly.entity_id
_entity_poly.type
_entity_poly.pdbx_seq_one_letter_code
_entity_poly.pdbx_strand_id
1 'polypeptide(L)'
;FTDFDLYGSAFDPRINVQGWNPGGYANPEVDAAIADHFAADPEDLDAQRDALSRLQEETNEDLFGLWLGFPQTLVVTRPDVRGFAQNVLWPTLDTRSLWRVDD
;
A
#
# COMPACT_ATOMS: atom_id res chain seq x y z
N PHE A 1 -2.53 1.28 -6.22
CA PHE A 1 -1.30 1.80 -5.60
C PHE A 1 -1.25 1.47 -4.10
N THR A 2 -1.56 0.24 -3.67
CA THR A 2 -1.84 -0.01 -2.24
C THR A 2 -0.70 -0.59 -1.42
N ASP A 3 0.46 -0.80 -2.02
CA ASP A 3 1.71 -0.91 -1.29
C ASP A 3 2.64 0.07 -2.00
N PHE A 4 2.94 1.20 -1.36
CA PHE A 4 3.88 2.20 -1.87
C PHE A 4 5.17 1.50 -2.23
N ASP A 5 5.56 1.37 -3.50
CA ASP A 5 6.80 0.71 -3.98
C ASP A 5 8.09 1.53 -3.67
N LEU A 6 8.15 2.01 -2.42
CA LEU A 6 9.26 2.28 -1.49
C LEU A 6 10.49 3.06 -2.04
N TYR A 7 10.37 4.39 -1.94
CA TYR A 7 11.42 5.41 -1.68
C TYR A 7 12.35 5.86 -2.79
N GLY A 8 11.98 5.63 -4.04
CA GLY A 8 12.56 6.37 -5.14
C GLY A 8 12.67 5.58 -6.42
N SER A 9 12.84 6.35 -7.47
CA SER A 9 12.81 5.89 -8.84
C SER A 9 14.16 5.23 -9.28
N ALA A 10 15.24 5.41 -8.50
CA ALA A 10 16.54 4.76 -8.68
C ALA A 10 16.87 3.75 -7.56
N PHE A 11 16.86 2.45 -7.87
CA PHE A 11 17.07 1.33 -6.93
C PHE A 11 18.56 0.93 -6.77
N ASP A 12 19.11 0.95 -5.53
CA ASP A 12 20.35 0.23 -5.12
C ASP A 12 20.10 -0.61 -3.83
N PRO A 13 20.12 -1.95 -3.91
CA PRO A 13 19.82 -2.84 -2.78
C PRO A 13 20.88 -2.85 -1.67
N ARG A 14 22.03 -2.18 -1.84
CA ARG A 14 23.07 -2.05 -0.81
C ARG A 14 22.84 -0.87 0.13
N ILE A 15 21.88 0.00 -0.20
CA ILE A 15 21.63 1.28 0.51
C ILE A 15 20.20 1.32 1.07
N ASN A 16 19.21 0.75 0.38
CA ASN A 16 17.83 0.67 0.86
C ASN A 16 17.22 -0.72 0.63
N VAL A 17 17.15 -1.53 1.69
CA VAL A 17 16.67 -2.92 1.67
C VAL A 17 15.14 -3.05 1.56
N GLN A 18 14.41 -1.93 1.50
CA GLN A 18 12.95 -1.91 1.47
C GLN A 18 12.37 -1.47 0.12
N GLY A 19 13.15 -0.98 -0.86
CA GLY A 19 12.63 -0.53 -2.16
C GLY A 19 12.24 -1.66 -3.12
N TRP A 20 10.99 -1.76 -3.56
CA TRP A 20 10.56 -2.67 -4.64
C TRP A 20 10.18 -1.85 -5.89
N ASN A 21 11.14 -1.58 -6.78
CA ASN A 21 10.89 -0.96 -8.09
C ASN A 21 11.35 -1.91 -9.22
N PRO A 22 10.54 -2.94 -9.55
CA PRO A 22 10.97 -3.97 -10.50
C PRO A 22 11.09 -3.45 -11.93
N GLY A 23 10.44 -2.32 -12.24
CA GLY A 23 10.48 -1.68 -13.56
C GLY A 23 11.66 -0.74 -13.76
N GLY A 24 12.38 -0.37 -12.69
CA GLY A 24 13.47 0.62 -12.75
C GLY A 24 13.01 2.00 -13.22
N TYR A 25 11.74 2.34 -12.96
CA TYR A 25 11.14 3.62 -13.34
C TYR A 25 11.80 4.76 -12.58
N ALA A 26 12.29 5.78 -13.29
CA ALA A 26 13.07 6.91 -12.79
C ALA A 26 12.41 8.27 -13.11
N ASN A 27 11.97 9.06 -12.14
CA ASN A 27 11.41 10.42 -12.33
C ASN A 27 11.68 11.31 -11.08
N PRO A 28 12.43 12.43 -11.22
CA PRO A 28 12.77 13.30 -10.09
C PRO A 28 11.59 14.15 -9.57
N GLU A 29 10.61 14.49 -10.40
CA GLU A 29 9.37 15.15 -9.98
C GLU A 29 8.52 14.24 -9.09
N VAL A 30 8.42 12.96 -9.44
CA VAL A 30 7.78 11.93 -8.60
C VAL A 30 8.55 11.73 -7.29
N ASP A 31 9.89 11.68 -7.34
CA ASP A 31 10.72 11.57 -6.13
C ASP A 31 10.48 12.78 -5.19
N ALA A 32 10.31 13.98 -5.74
CA ALA A 32 9.96 15.18 -4.97
C ALA A 32 8.54 15.10 -4.38
N ALA A 33 7.54 14.64 -5.15
CA ALA A 33 6.18 14.47 -4.66
C ALA A 33 6.09 13.42 -3.53
N ILE A 34 6.88 12.35 -3.61
CA ILE A 34 7.01 11.37 -2.51
C ILE A 34 7.60 12.02 -1.27
N ALA A 35 8.66 12.81 -1.41
CA ALA A 35 9.28 13.52 -0.29
C ALA A 35 8.30 14.50 0.39
N ASP A 36 7.53 15.24 -0.40
CA ASP A 36 6.52 16.17 0.09
C ASP A 36 5.38 15.44 0.83
N HIS A 37 4.95 14.27 0.34
CA HIS A 37 3.98 13.42 1.04
C HIS A 37 4.46 12.97 2.42
N PHE A 38 5.73 12.57 2.55
CA PHE A 38 6.30 12.20 3.85
C PHE A 38 6.56 13.39 4.78
N ALA A 39 6.74 14.60 4.22
CA ALA A 39 6.94 15.82 4.99
C ALA A 39 5.63 16.46 5.45
N ALA A 40 4.49 16.11 4.83
CA ALA A 40 3.19 16.61 5.23
C ALA A 40 2.87 16.25 6.69
N ASP A 41 2.25 17.18 7.41
CA ASP A 41 1.85 16.97 8.80
C ASP A 41 0.86 15.78 8.87
N PRO A 42 1.17 14.71 9.64
CA PRO A 42 0.28 13.56 9.77
C PRO A 42 -1.06 13.90 10.45
N GLU A 43 -1.14 15.00 11.20
CA GLU A 43 -2.38 15.44 11.85
C GLU A 43 -3.27 16.30 10.94
N ASP A 44 -2.73 16.80 9.83
CA ASP A 44 -3.46 17.58 8.83
C ASP A 44 -3.91 16.70 7.65
N LEU A 45 -5.16 16.25 7.72
CA LEU A 45 -5.74 15.39 6.69
C LEU A 45 -5.88 16.07 5.32
N ASP A 46 -6.06 17.39 5.26
CA ASP A 46 -6.15 18.11 4.00
C ASP A 46 -4.77 18.17 3.35
N ALA A 47 -3.71 18.46 4.11
CA ALA A 47 -2.33 18.43 3.62
C ALA A 47 -1.92 17.02 3.12
N GLN A 48 -2.30 15.97 3.84
CA GLN A 48 -2.05 14.58 3.42
C GLN A 48 -2.77 14.23 2.11
N ARG A 49 -4.04 14.64 1.96
CA ARG A 49 -4.82 14.42 0.74
C ARG A 49 -4.19 15.16 -0.45
N ASP A 50 -3.79 16.40 -0.27
CA ASP A 50 -3.27 17.23 -1.35
C ASP A 50 -1.90 16.72 -1.81
N ALA A 51 -1.03 16.32 -0.87
CA ALA A 51 0.25 15.70 -1.21
C ALA A 51 0.08 14.35 -1.92
N LEU A 52 -0.87 13.51 -1.51
CA LEU A 52 -1.19 12.25 -2.18
C LEU A 52 -1.78 12.47 -3.58
N SER A 53 -2.63 13.49 -3.75
CA SER A 53 -3.21 13.85 -5.06
C SER A 53 -2.12 14.25 -6.03
N ARG A 54 -1.19 15.12 -5.60
CA ARG A 54 -0.05 15.52 -6.42
C ARG A 54 0.81 14.32 -6.82
N LEU A 55 1.14 13.43 -5.88
CA LEU A 55 1.88 12.21 -6.21
C LEU A 55 1.17 11.38 -7.29
N GLN A 56 -0.15 11.23 -7.20
CA GLN A 56 -0.92 10.51 -8.21
C GLN A 56 -0.93 11.21 -9.57
N GLU A 57 -0.99 12.54 -9.60
CA GLU A 57 -0.93 13.31 -10.85
C GLU A 57 0.42 13.09 -11.56
N GLU A 58 1.54 13.32 -10.86
CA GLU A 58 2.89 13.17 -11.41
C GLU A 58 3.16 11.73 -11.90
N THR A 59 2.64 10.73 -11.18
CA THR A 59 2.84 9.31 -11.54
C THR A 59 1.94 8.83 -12.67
N ASN A 60 0.72 9.35 -12.81
CA ASN A 60 -0.23 8.90 -13.82
C ASN A 60 0.10 9.43 -15.22
N GLU A 61 0.79 10.56 -15.34
CA GLU A 61 1.24 11.08 -16.64
C GLU A 61 2.27 10.17 -17.31
N ASP A 62 3.10 9.49 -16.50
CA ASP A 62 4.19 8.64 -17.00
C ASP A 62 3.77 7.21 -17.36
N LEU A 63 2.61 6.77 -16.89
CA LEU A 63 2.05 5.43 -17.14
C LEU A 63 3.06 4.27 -16.92
N PHE A 64 3.95 4.40 -15.93
CA PHE A 64 4.99 3.40 -15.65
C PHE A 64 4.43 2.06 -15.12
N GLY A 65 3.16 2.05 -14.71
CA GLY A 65 2.44 0.87 -14.26
C GLY A 65 0.96 0.95 -14.64
N LEU A 66 0.34 -0.21 -14.85
CA LEU A 66 -1.10 -0.31 -15.09
C LEU A 66 -1.80 -0.80 -13.82
N TRP A 67 -2.65 0.05 -13.25
CA TRP A 67 -3.47 -0.32 -12.10
C TRP A 67 -4.75 -1.01 -12.57
N LEU A 68 -4.88 -2.30 -12.25
CA LEU A 68 -6.01 -3.13 -12.68
C LEU A 68 -7.20 -3.14 -11.69
N GLY A 69 -7.09 -2.39 -10.58
CA GLY A 69 -8.13 -2.27 -9.56
C GLY A 69 -7.71 -2.80 -8.19
N PHE A 70 -8.66 -2.78 -7.24
CA PHE A 70 -8.44 -3.27 -5.88
C PHE A 70 -8.83 -4.75 -5.77
N PRO A 71 -7.98 -5.62 -5.21
CA PRO A 71 -8.31 -7.03 -5.05
C PRO A 71 -9.48 -7.18 -4.07
N GLN A 72 -10.48 -7.99 -4.47
CA GLN A 72 -11.51 -8.46 -3.54
C GLN A 72 -11.06 -9.81 -2.98
N THR A 73 -11.02 -9.91 -1.65
CA THR A 73 -10.61 -11.15 -1.00
C THR A 73 -11.84 -11.98 -0.64
N LEU A 74 -11.95 -13.19 -1.18
CA LEU A 74 -12.93 -14.18 -0.76
C LEU A 74 -12.30 -15.14 0.24
N VAL A 75 -12.83 -15.17 1.47
CA VAL A 75 -12.42 -16.13 2.50
C VAL A 75 -13.57 -17.08 2.78
N VAL A 76 -13.32 -18.38 2.63
CA VAL A 76 -14.28 -19.44 2.96
C VAL A 76 -13.82 -20.12 4.24
N THR A 77 -14.71 -20.19 5.24
CA THR A 77 -14.44 -20.85 6.53
C THR A 77 -15.28 -22.11 6.66
N ARG A 78 -14.80 -23.05 7.47
CA ARG A 78 -15.60 -24.25 7.79
C ARG A 78 -16.83 -23.86 8.61
N PRO A 79 -17.96 -24.59 8.50
CA PRO A 79 -19.17 -24.28 9.25
C PRO A 79 -19.01 -24.28 10.77
N ASP A 80 -18.03 -25.01 11.31
CA ASP A 80 -17.73 -25.10 12.75
C ASP A 80 -16.74 -24.02 13.24
N VAL A 81 -16.15 -23.23 12.33
CA VAL A 81 -15.25 -22.13 12.68
C VAL A 81 -16.04 -20.83 12.79
N ARG A 82 -15.80 -20.11 13.88
CA ARG A 82 -16.45 -18.83 14.20
C ARG A 82 -15.41 -17.77 14.53
N GLY A 83 -15.87 -16.51 14.55
CA GLY A 83 -15.04 -15.37 14.94
C GLY A 83 -14.10 -14.85 13.87
N PHE A 84 -14.20 -15.36 12.64
CA PHE A 84 -13.52 -14.76 11.50
C PHE A 84 -14.11 -13.37 11.22
N ALA A 85 -13.24 -12.38 11.20
CA ALA A 85 -13.52 -11.03 10.72
C ALA A 85 -12.37 -10.60 9.82
N GLN A 86 -12.71 -10.06 8.65
CA GLN A 86 -11.72 -9.46 7.79
C GLN A 86 -11.25 -8.13 8.41
N ASN A 87 -9.94 -7.96 8.51
CA ASN A 87 -9.32 -6.71 8.95
C ASN A 87 -8.44 -6.18 7.83
N VAL A 88 -8.82 -5.05 7.23
CA VAL A 88 -8.08 -4.43 6.12
C VAL A 88 -6.69 -3.96 6.53
N LEU A 89 -6.48 -3.68 7.81
CA LEU A 89 -5.19 -3.22 8.33
C LEU A 89 -4.23 -4.37 8.65
N TRP A 90 -4.71 -5.62 8.68
CA TRP A 90 -3.87 -6.76 8.97
C TRP A 90 -3.70 -7.66 7.76
N PRO A 91 -2.46 -7.90 7.31
CA PRO A 91 -2.18 -8.80 6.20
C PRO A 91 -2.44 -10.27 6.56
N THR A 92 -2.64 -10.57 7.84
CA THR A 92 -2.86 -11.92 8.37
C THR A 92 -4.16 -12.01 9.15
N LEU A 93 -4.74 -13.21 9.17
CA LEU A 93 -5.92 -13.53 9.99
C LEU A 93 -5.66 -13.23 11.48
N ASP A 94 -6.61 -12.61 12.17
CA ASP A 94 -6.58 -12.54 13.64
C ASP A 94 -6.98 -13.91 14.22
N THR A 95 -6.00 -14.79 14.37
CA THR A 95 -6.28 -16.15 14.87
C THR A 95 -6.74 -16.17 16.32
N ARG A 96 -6.56 -15.08 17.08
CA ARG A 96 -6.99 -15.00 18.50
C ARG A 96 -8.49 -14.85 18.62
N SER A 97 -9.15 -14.31 17.60
CA SER A 97 -10.61 -14.21 17.56
C SER A 97 -11.26 -15.47 17.01
N LEU A 98 -10.49 -16.48 16.57
CA LEU A 98 -11.05 -17.70 16.00
C LEU A 98 -11.34 -18.73 17.09
N TRP A 99 -12.53 -19.34 17.02
CA TRP A 99 -12.87 -20.49 17.86
C TRP A 99 -13.67 -21.52 17.07
N ARG A 100 -13.73 -22.74 17.61
CA ARG A 100 -14.58 -23.82 17.09
C ARG A 100 -15.76 -24.02 18.02
N VAL A 101 -16.90 -24.35 17.43
CA VAL A 101 -18.05 -24.87 18.17
C VAL A 101 -18.04 -26.38 17.99
N ASP A 102 -18.06 -27.12 19.10
CA ASP A 102 -18.31 -28.56 19.07
C ASP A 102 -19.81 -28.78 18.85
N ASP A 103 -20.16 -29.79 18.04
CA ASP A 103 -21.55 -30.17 17.73
C ASP A 103 -22.31 -30.67 18.98
#